data_AF-A0A3G9EAY7-F1
#
_entry.id   AF-A0A3G9EAY7-F1
#
_cell.length_a   1.000
_cell.length_b   1.000
_cell.length_c   1.000
_cell.angle_alpha   90.00
_cell.angle_beta   90.00
_cell.angle_gamma   90.00
#
_symmetry.space_group_name_H-M   'P 1'
#
loop_
_entity.id
_entity.type
_entity.pdbx_description
1 polymer ?
#
loop_
_entity_poly.entity_id
_entity_poly.type
_entity_poly.pdbx_seq_one_letter_code
_entity_poly.pdbx_strand_id
1 'polypeptide(L)'
;MNNHSKTILEKYKNIAFQERKVLPVISNQRMNTYLKELAEFAEINEPAPETYYNGNERIDVVTPKYALLSTHAARRTFICNALSLGIPANVVMKWTGHSDYKAMKPYIDIADDIEANAMSKFNQLQHNYSNKNQEYFQVYLNIIIFAKNIQL
;
A
#
# COMPACT_ATOMS: atom_id res chain seq x y z
N MET A 1 21.98 1.38 -5.68
CA MET A 1 21.38 2.44 -4.82
C MET A 1 20.60 3.40 -5.70
N ASN A 2 19.35 3.71 -5.34
CA ASN A 2 18.47 4.55 -6.15
C ASN A 2 18.80 6.05 -6.01
N ASN A 3 18.19 6.90 -6.86
CA ASN A 3 18.46 8.33 -6.87
C ASN A 3 17.99 9.05 -5.59
N HIS A 4 16.84 8.67 -5.03
CA HIS A 4 16.32 9.27 -3.80
C HIS A 4 17.27 9.08 -2.61
N SER A 5 17.75 7.86 -2.38
CA SER A 5 18.71 7.56 -1.31
C SER A 5 20.02 8.32 -1.51
N LYS A 6 20.50 8.48 -2.75
CA LYS A 6 21.69 9.29 -3.04
C LYS A 6 21.47 10.74 -2.64
N THR A 7 20.34 11.35 -3.00
CA THR A 7 20.03 12.74 -2.64
C THR A 7 20.00 12.95 -1.13
N ILE A 8 19.53 11.98 -0.34
CA ILE A 8 19.57 12.07 1.13
C ILE A 8 21.03 12.08 1.60
N LEU A 9 21.86 11.16 1.12
CA LEU A 9 23.28 11.10 1.52
C LEU A 9 24.05 12.37 1.14
N GLU A 10 23.76 12.97 -0.01
CA GLU A 10 24.40 14.23 -0.45
C GLU A 10 24.17 15.38 0.53
N LYS A 11 23.04 15.42 1.23
CA LYS A 11 22.77 16.45 2.27
C LYS A 11 23.73 16.36 3.45
N TYR A 12 24.29 15.17 3.70
CA TYR A 12 25.17 14.89 4.82
C TYR A 12 26.66 14.81 4.44
N LYS A 13 27.02 15.00 3.17
CA LYS A 13 28.39 14.76 2.67
C LYS A 13 29.49 15.57 3.37
N ASN A 14 29.16 16.76 3.85
CA ASN A 14 30.09 17.68 4.50
C ASN A 14 29.96 17.66 6.04
N ILE A 15 29.19 16.72 6.60
CA ILE A 15 28.94 16.61 8.04
C ILE A 15 29.68 15.38 8.55
N ALA A 16 30.67 15.60 9.41
CA ALA A 16 31.41 14.51 10.04
C ALA A 16 30.62 13.96 11.23
N PHE A 17 30.30 12.66 11.21
CA PHE A 17 29.74 11.95 12.35
C PHE A 17 30.81 11.12 13.07
N GLN A 18 30.61 10.89 14.37
CA GLN A 18 31.45 9.99 15.16
C GLN A 18 31.43 8.56 14.58
N GLU A 19 32.47 7.78 14.86
CA GLU A 19 32.54 6.35 14.52
C GLU A 19 32.44 6.03 13.02
N ARG A 20 32.87 6.95 12.13
CA ARG A 20 32.81 6.79 10.65
C ARG A 20 31.39 6.52 10.12
N LYS A 21 30.36 7.05 10.79
CA LYS A 21 28.98 6.94 10.32
C LYS A 21 28.71 7.93 9.18
N VAL A 22 27.85 7.53 8.25
CA VAL A 22 27.41 8.37 7.11
C VAL A 22 26.13 9.16 7.41
N LEU A 23 25.40 8.79 8.45
CA LEU A 23 24.14 9.39 8.88
C LEU A 23 24.11 9.48 10.41
N PRO A 24 23.29 10.39 10.97
CA PRO A 24 23.03 10.38 12.41
C PRO A 24 22.24 9.12 12.76
N VAL A 25 22.85 8.20 13.51
CA VAL A 25 22.21 6.94 13.94
C VAL A 25 21.67 7.11 15.35
N ILE A 26 20.35 7.07 15.48
CA ILE A 26 19.61 7.08 16.75
C ILE A 26 19.10 5.68 17.09
N SER A 27 18.62 5.48 18.33
CA SER A 27 18.00 4.22 18.72
C SER A 27 16.71 3.94 17.92
N ASN A 28 16.40 2.65 17.70
CA ASN A 28 15.17 2.26 17.01
C ASN A 28 13.91 2.79 17.69
N GLN A 29 13.91 2.90 19.03
CA GLN A 29 12.81 3.48 19.80
C GLN A 29 12.58 4.96 19.44
N ARG A 30 13.67 5.75 19.42
CA ARG A 30 13.60 7.16 19.01
C ARG A 30 13.21 7.30 17.53
N MET A 31 13.74 6.45 16.66
CA MET A 31 13.36 6.43 15.24
C MET A 31 11.87 6.13 15.05
N ASN A 32 11.31 5.17 15.77
CA ASN A 32 9.88 4.89 15.73
C ASN A 32 9.06 6.08 16.25
N THR A 33 9.52 6.77 17.29
CA THR A 33 8.83 7.97 17.82
C THR A 33 8.75 9.05 16.73
N TYR A 34 9.87 9.40 16.11
CA TYR A 34 9.90 10.37 15.02
C TYR A 34 9.09 9.92 13.79
N LEU A 35 9.04 8.62 13.49
CA LEU A 35 8.22 8.11 12.40
C LEU A 35 6.72 8.35 12.66
N LYS A 36 6.27 8.14 13.89
CA LYS A 36 4.86 8.37 14.29
C LYS A 36 4.52 9.86 14.20
N GLU A 37 5.38 10.72 14.74
CA GLU A 37 5.22 12.19 14.66
C GLU A 37 5.14 12.68 13.21
N LEU A 38 6.07 12.23 12.35
CA LEU A 38 6.07 12.59 10.93
C LEU A 38 4.82 12.12 10.19
N ALA A 39 4.31 10.92 10.53
CA ALA A 39 3.12 10.38 9.91
C ALA A 39 1.83 11.07 10.39
N GLU A 40 1.80 11.51 11.64
CA GLU A 40 0.74 12.35 12.18
C GLU A 40 0.70 13.71 11.45
N PHE A 41 1.86 14.34 11.25
CA PHE A 41 1.97 15.56 10.43
C PHE A 41 1.61 15.35 8.95
N ALA A 42 1.78 14.13 8.44
CA ALA A 42 1.36 13.76 7.09
C ALA A 42 -0.12 13.31 7.02
N GLU A 43 -0.89 13.50 8.10
CA GLU A 43 -2.32 13.20 8.20
C GLU A 43 -2.67 11.72 7.94
N ILE A 44 -1.77 10.79 8.30
CA ILE A 44 -2.00 9.34 8.19
C ILE A 44 -2.81 8.86 9.41
N ASN A 45 -4.03 9.39 9.53
CA ASN A 45 -4.86 9.29 10.74
C ASN A 45 -6.03 8.29 10.62
N GLU A 46 -6.05 7.50 9.53
CA GLU A 46 -7.08 6.47 9.32
C GLU A 46 -7.21 5.56 10.57
N PRO A 47 -8.42 5.38 11.12
CA PRO A 47 -8.62 4.53 12.28
C PRO A 47 -8.39 3.06 11.90
N ALA A 48 -7.55 2.36 12.65
CA ALA A 48 -7.27 0.95 12.46
C ALA A 48 -7.63 0.16 13.74
N PRO A 49 -8.40 -0.94 13.63
CA PRO A 49 -8.65 -1.82 14.76
C PRO A 49 -7.35 -2.53 15.15
N GLU A 50 -7.06 -2.55 16.43
CA GLU A 50 -5.90 -3.20 17.03
C GLU A 50 -6.38 -4.14 18.14
N THR A 51 -6.00 -5.40 18.02
CA THR A 51 -6.28 -6.42 19.02
C THR A 51 -4.98 -6.83 19.70
N TYR A 52 -4.92 -6.72 21.01
CA TYR A 52 -3.81 -7.23 21.80
C TYR A 52 -4.31 -7.90 23.09
N TYR A 53 -3.44 -8.69 23.73
CA TYR A 53 -3.78 -9.39 24.97
C TYR A 53 -3.04 -8.77 26.15
N ASN A 54 -3.79 -8.49 27.22
CA ASN A 54 -3.22 -8.12 28.52
C ASN A 54 -3.48 -9.28 29.51
N GLY A 55 -2.49 -10.15 29.67
CA GLY A 55 -2.68 -11.43 30.36
C GLY A 55 -3.65 -12.32 29.57
N ASN A 56 -4.77 -12.70 30.18
CA ASN A 56 -5.81 -13.51 29.55
C ASN A 56 -6.92 -12.67 28.90
N GLU A 57 -6.91 -11.35 29.06
CA GLU A 57 -7.94 -10.47 28.52
C GLU A 57 -7.58 -10.04 27.11
N ARG A 58 -8.48 -10.29 26.16
CA ARG A 58 -8.42 -9.71 24.82
C ARG A 58 -8.92 -8.28 24.87
N ILE A 59 -8.11 -7.36 24.41
CA ILE A 59 -8.43 -5.94 24.30
C ILE A 59 -8.49 -5.58 22.81
N ASP A 60 -9.63 -5.06 22.39
CA ASP A 60 -9.84 -4.52 21.04
C ASP A 60 -9.97 -2.99 21.16
N VAL A 61 -9.06 -2.25 20.55
CA VAL A 61 -9.07 -0.78 20.50
C VAL A 61 -9.04 -0.30 19.06
N VAL A 62 -9.42 0.96 18.85
CA VAL A 62 -9.24 1.65 17.57
C VAL A 62 -8.13 2.67 17.76
N THR A 63 -7.04 2.49 17.01
CA THR A 63 -5.83 3.32 17.10
C THR A 63 -5.64 4.01 15.74
N PRO A 64 -5.28 5.31 15.70
CA PRO A 64 -4.99 5.95 14.43
C PRO A 64 -3.72 5.36 13.80
N LYS A 65 -3.71 5.21 12.47
CA LYS A 65 -2.68 4.47 11.73
C LYS A 65 -1.26 4.98 11.96
N TYR A 66 -1.06 6.30 12.11
CA TYR A 66 0.25 6.87 12.43
C TYR A 66 0.85 6.27 13.71
N ALA A 67 0.04 6.01 14.73
CA ALA A 67 0.50 5.50 16.01
C ALA A 67 0.95 4.03 15.94
N LEU A 68 0.55 3.30 14.90
CA LEU A 68 0.94 1.92 14.62
C LEU A 68 2.22 1.80 13.78
N LEU A 69 2.74 2.92 13.26
CA LEU A 69 3.92 2.88 12.39
C LEU A 69 5.20 2.54 13.14
N SER A 70 6.04 1.77 12.47
CA SER A 70 7.37 1.38 12.92
C SER A 70 8.30 1.17 11.73
N THR A 71 9.59 1.05 12.03
CA THR A 71 10.60 0.74 11.02
C THR A 71 10.40 -0.65 10.40
N HIS A 72 9.80 -1.59 11.14
CA HIS A 72 9.37 -2.87 10.60
C HIS A 72 8.24 -2.69 9.58
N ALA A 73 7.24 -1.86 9.88
CA ALA A 73 6.16 -1.54 8.94
C ALA A 73 6.73 -0.93 7.64
N ALA A 74 7.69 -0.01 7.73
CA ALA A 74 8.35 0.57 6.56
C ALA A 74 9.04 -0.50 5.69
N ARG A 75 9.74 -1.47 6.30
CA ARG A 75 10.34 -2.61 5.58
C ARG A 75 9.27 -3.46 4.88
N ARG A 76 8.17 -3.79 5.57
CA ARG A 76 7.06 -4.57 4.99
C ARG A 76 6.44 -3.86 3.79
N THR A 77 6.16 -2.56 3.92
CA THR A 77 5.64 -1.74 2.83
C THR A 77 6.58 -1.72 1.63
N PHE A 78 7.89 -1.56 1.86
CA PHE A 78 8.89 -1.62 0.78
C PHE A 78 8.86 -2.96 0.04
N ILE A 79 8.77 -4.08 0.76
CA ILE A 79 8.71 -5.42 0.17
C ILE A 79 7.44 -5.58 -0.68
N CYS A 80 6.27 -5.31 -0.12
CA CYS A 80 5.01 -5.42 -0.85
C CYS A 80 5.02 -4.55 -2.12
N ASN A 81 5.44 -3.29 -2.00
CA ASN A 81 5.50 -2.39 -3.16
C ASN A 81 6.47 -2.89 -4.23
N ALA A 82 7.64 -3.41 -3.85
CA ALA A 82 8.60 -3.95 -4.81
C ALA A 82 8.01 -5.16 -5.56
N LEU A 83 7.35 -6.07 -4.84
CA LEU A 83 6.70 -7.24 -5.43
C LEU A 83 5.53 -6.83 -6.35
N SER A 84 4.67 -5.92 -5.92
CA SER A 84 3.57 -5.40 -6.75
C SER A 84 4.03 -4.60 -7.98
N LEU A 85 5.29 -4.15 -8.01
CA LEU A 85 5.93 -3.58 -9.19
C LEU A 85 6.52 -4.66 -10.13
N GLY A 86 6.29 -5.95 -9.84
CA GLY A 86 6.79 -7.09 -10.60
C GLY A 86 8.28 -7.40 -10.35
N ILE A 87 8.89 -6.85 -9.31
CA ILE A 87 10.30 -7.13 -9.00
C ILE A 87 10.40 -8.55 -8.43
N PRO A 88 11.24 -9.44 -9.00
CA PRO A 88 11.34 -10.81 -8.54
C PRO A 88 11.72 -10.93 -7.05
N ALA A 89 11.06 -11.84 -6.33
CA ALA A 89 11.25 -12.02 -4.89
C ALA A 89 12.72 -12.27 -4.50
N ASN A 90 13.48 -13.03 -5.31
CA ASN A 90 14.91 -13.26 -5.10
C ASN A 90 15.76 -11.97 -5.13
N VAL A 91 15.36 -10.96 -5.90
CA VAL A 91 16.00 -9.64 -5.93
C VAL A 91 15.64 -8.85 -4.66
N VAL A 92 14.36 -8.83 -4.30
CA VAL A 92 13.88 -8.13 -3.09
C VAL A 92 14.49 -8.72 -1.82
N MET A 93 14.65 -10.05 -1.75
CA MET A 93 15.34 -10.73 -0.65
C MET A 93 16.77 -10.25 -0.46
N LYS A 94 17.53 -10.10 -1.55
CA LYS A 94 18.90 -9.56 -1.51
C LYS A 94 18.95 -8.14 -0.97
N TRP A 95 17.98 -7.29 -1.31
CA TRP A 95 17.92 -5.92 -0.81
C TRP A 95 17.50 -5.82 0.66
N THR A 96 16.68 -6.77 1.13
CA THR A 96 16.08 -6.72 2.46
C THR A 96 16.77 -7.62 3.48
N GLY A 97 17.74 -8.43 3.05
CA GLY A 97 18.53 -9.31 3.91
C GLY A 97 17.81 -10.57 4.36
N HIS A 98 16.77 -11.01 3.63
CA HIS A 98 16.10 -12.27 3.93
C HIS A 98 16.87 -13.42 3.28
N SER A 99 17.28 -14.40 4.08
CA SER A 99 17.90 -15.64 3.62
C SER A 99 16.87 -16.71 3.29
N ASP A 100 15.74 -16.73 4.00
CA ASP A 100 14.68 -17.73 3.83
C ASP A 100 13.55 -17.20 2.94
N TYR A 101 13.21 -17.98 1.91
CA TYR A 101 12.09 -17.69 1.02
C TYR A 101 10.75 -17.82 1.74
N LYS A 102 10.64 -18.67 2.78
CA LYS A 102 9.41 -18.81 3.56
C LYS A 102 9.03 -17.49 4.26
N ALA A 103 10.03 -16.70 4.66
CA ALA A 103 9.79 -15.37 5.23
C ALA A 103 9.18 -14.39 4.22
N MET A 104 9.31 -14.65 2.91
CA MET A 104 8.72 -13.83 1.85
C MET A 104 7.27 -14.18 1.54
N LYS A 105 6.82 -15.40 1.87
CA LYS A 105 5.51 -15.93 1.50
C LYS A 105 4.35 -14.98 1.82
N PRO A 106 4.25 -14.39 3.03
CA PRO A 106 3.16 -13.46 3.34
C PRO A 106 3.13 -12.21 2.44
N TYR A 107 4.27 -11.75 1.95
CA TYR A 107 4.32 -10.56 1.08
C TYR A 107 4.00 -10.91 -0.38
N ILE A 108 4.39 -12.10 -0.81
CA ILE A 108 4.06 -12.63 -2.14
C ILE A 108 2.55 -12.81 -2.24
N ASP A 109 1.93 -13.44 -1.24
CA ASP A 109 0.48 -13.66 -1.23
C ASP A 109 -0.29 -12.33 -1.28
N ILE A 110 0.17 -11.29 -0.57
CA ILE A 110 -0.40 -9.95 -0.65
C ILE A 110 -0.27 -9.34 -2.06
N ALA A 111 0.90 -9.50 -2.69
CA ALA A 111 1.11 -8.98 -4.04
C ALA A 111 0.23 -9.71 -5.08
N ASP A 112 0.16 -11.04 -5.00
CA ASP A 112 -0.69 -11.88 -5.85
C ASP A 112 -2.17 -11.51 -5.68
N ASP A 113 -2.64 -11.27 -4.45
CA ASP A 113 -4.00 -10.81 -4.16
C ASP A 113 -4.26 -9.42 -4.76
N ILE A 114 -3.30 -8.50 -4.68
CA ILE A 114 -3.41 -7.17 -5.29
C ILE A 114 -3.54 -7.29 -6.82
N GLU A 115 -2.73 -8.14 -7.45
CA GLU A 115 -2.77 -8.39 -8.89
C GLU A 115 -4.12 -9.02 -9.32
N ALA A 116 -4.61 -10.02 -8.58
CA ALA A 116 -5.90 -10.65 -8.84
C ALA A 116 -7.07 -9.67 -8.69
N ASN A 117 -7.03 -8.83 -7.66
CA ASN A 117 -8.02 -7.77 -7.44
C ASN A 117 -7.97 -6.70 -8.54
N ALA A 118 -6.78 -6.34 -9.02
CA ALA A 118 -6.62 -5.42 -10.14
C ALA A 118 -7.21 -6.01 -11.44
N MET A 119 -6.97 -7.30 -11.71
CA MET A 119 -7.56 -7.99 -12.86
C MET A 119 -9.09 -8.05 -12.77
N SER A 120 -9.63 -8.28 -11.58
CA SER A 120 -11.08 -8.31 -11.36
C SER A 120 -11.77 -6.99 -11.70
N LYS A 121 -11.08 -5.85 -11.56
CA LYS A 121 -11.59 -4.54 -11.98
C LYS A 121 -11.79 -4.44 -13.49
N PHE A 122 -10.97 -5.11 -14.31
CA PHE A 122 -11.20 -5.17 -15.76
C PHE A 122 -12.52 -5.87 -16.09
N ASN A 123 -12.83 -6.98 -15.42
CA ASN A 123 -14.09 -7.70 -15.64
C ASN A 123 -15.31 -6.84 -15.27
N GLN A 124 -15.23 -6.09 -14.17
CA GLN A 124 -16.29 -5.16 -13.77
C GLN A 124 -16.47 -4.01 -14.76
N LEU A 125 -15.38 -3.45 -15.28
CA LEU A 125 -15.44 -2.42 -16.32
C LEU A 125 -16.13 -2.94 -17.58
N GLN A 126 -15.76 -4.13 -18.07
CA GLN A 126 -16.41 -4.76 -19.23
C GLN A 126 -17.92 -4.96 -19.01
N HIS A 127 -18.32 -5.43 -17.82
CA HIS A 127 -19.72 -5.61 -17.46
C HIS A 127 -20.49 -4.27 -17.45
N ASN A 128 -19.91 -3.22 -16.88
CA ASN A 128 -20.52 -1.89 -16.83
C ASN A 128 -20.69 -1.26 -18.22
N TYR A 129 -19.75 -1.49 -19.13
CA TYR A 129 -19.87 -1.06 -20.54
C TYR A 129 -21.02 -1.79 -21.25
N SER A 130 -21.12 -3.11 -21.10
CA SER A 130 -22.22 -3.89 -21.69
C SER A 130 -23.60 -3.46 -21.17
N ASN A 131 -23.72 -3.23 -19.85
CA ASN A 131 -24.98 -2.77 -19.25
C ASN A 131 -25.38 -1.37 -19.75
N LYS A 132 -24.44 -0.42 -19.84
CA LYS A 132 -24.70 0.91 -20.41
C LYS A 132 -25.17 0.82 -21.86
N ASN A 133 -24.56 -0.04 -22.67
CA ASN A 133 -24.97 -0.22 -24.07
C ASN A 133 -26.39 -0.80 -24.19
N GLN A 134 -26.78 -1.74 -23.32
CA GLN A 134 -28.16 -2.23 -23.23
C GLN A 134 -29.15 -1.13 -22.81
N GLU A 135 -28.77 -0.30 -21.83
CA GLU A 135 -29.60 0.82 -21.37
C GLU A 135 -29.84 1.84 -22.50
N TYR A 136 -28.79 2.22 -23.24
CA TYR A 136 -28.94 3.09 -24.41
C TYR A 136 -29.86 2.46 -25.47
N PHE A 137 -29.66 1.18 -25.79
CA PHE A 137 -30.52 0.47 -26.75
C PHE A 137 -31.98 0.46 -26.31
N GLN A 138 -32.25 0.26 -25.01
CA GLN A 138 -33.60 0.28 -24.47
C GLN A 138 -34.23 1.68 -24.55
N VAL A 139 -33.46 2.74 -24.29
CA VAL A 139 -33.92 4.13 -24.47
C VAL A 139 -34.27 4.41 -25.93
N TYR A 140 -33.42 4.01 -26.88
CA TYR A 140 -33.69 4.15 -28.32
C TYR A 140 -34.95 3.37 -28.75
N LEU A 141 -35.10 2.13 -28.27
CA LEU A 141 -36.28 1.31 -28.55
C LEU A 141 -37.55 1.96 -28.01
N ASN A 142 -37.51 2.51 -26.80
CA ASN A 142 -38.64 3.22 -26.18
C ASN A 142 -39.01 4.49 -26.97
N ILE A 143 -38.03 5.25 -27.47
CA ILE A 143 -38.27 6.42 -28.34
C ILE A 143 -38.96 6.00 -29.65
N ILE A 144 -38.49 4.92 -30.29
CA ILE A 144 -39.08 4.40 -31.53
C ILE A 144 -40.52 3.90 -31.30
N ILE A 145 -40.75 3.17 -30.20
CA ILE A 145 -42.09 2.68 -29.82
C ILE A 145 -43.01 3.87 -29.56
N PHE A 146 -42.56 4.90 -28.84
CA PHE A 146 -43.34 6.11 -28.60
C PHE A 146 -43.70 6.81 -29.92
N ALA A 147 -42.72 7.03 -30.82
CA ALA A 147 -42.95 7.67 -32.11
C ALA A 147 -43.94 6.89 -33.00
N LYS A 148 -43.94 5.55 -32.94
CA LYS A 148 -44.88 4.70 -33.71
C LYS A 148 -46.30 4.66 -33.16
N ASN A 149 -46.50 4.94 -31.88
CA ASN A 149 -47.82 4.89 -31.23
C ASN A 149 -48.53 6.25 -31.16
N ILE A 150 -47.93 7.31 -31.69
CA ILE A 150 -48.63 8.58 -31.91
C ILE A 150 -49.55 8.40 -33.13
N GLN A 151 -50.83 8.11 -32.88
CA GLN A 151 -51.87 8.29 -33.89
C GLN A 151 -52.20 9.78 -33.96
N LEU A 152 -52.02 10.36 -35.15
CA LEU A 152 -52.59 11.66 -35.52
C LEU A 152 -54.09 11.53 -35.75
#